data_AF-A0A166WFZ8-F1
#
_entry.id   AF-A0A166WFZ8-F1
#
_cell.length_a   1.000
_cell.length_b   1.000
_cell.length_c   1.000
_cell.angle_alpha   90.00
_cell.angle_beta   90.00
_cell.angle_gamma   90.00
#
_symmetry.space_group_name_H-M   'P 1'
#
loop_
_entity.id
_entity.type
_entity.pdbx_description
1 polymer ?
#
loop_
_entity_poly.entity_id
_entity_poly.type
_entity_poly.pdbx_seq_one_letter_code
_entity_poly.pdbx_strand_id
1 'polypeptide(L)'
;DGASSVDYRGLKELRSYAMRNAESWYEFVNDDLGLGAPIGSLCLVTGCDKSTTWRIASVSRGSLSNTIASVQAGVSYSFSWETDCPAFVRAGPDLGGDDPLPQNQCLFVRGLKIKVR
;
A
#
# COMPACT_ATOMS: atom_id res chain seq x y z
N ASP A 1 -1.48 -8.22 16.49
CA ASP A 1 -1.40 -7.89 15.05
C ASP A 1 -1.88 -6.48 14.77
N GLY A 2 -1.27 -5.81 13.79
CA GLY A 2 -1.62 -4.43 13.45
C GLY A 2 -0.74 -3.84 12.35
N ALA A 3 -0.94 -2.56 12.06
CA ALA A 3 -0.15 -1.84 11.08
C ALA A 3 1.18 -1.37 11.68
N SER A 4 2.29 -1.62 10.98
CA SER A 4 3.60 -1.06 11.27
C SER A 4 3.93 0.04 10.26
N SER A 5 4.46 1.14 10.76
CA SER A 5 4.89 2.26 9.93
C SER A 5 6.40 2.29 9.86
N VAL A 6 6.95 2.39 8.66
CA VAL A 6 8.39 2.46 8.41
C VAL A 6 8.69 3.71 7.61
N ASP A 7 9.45 4.62 8.20
CA ASP A 7 9.93 5.85 7.56
C ASP A 7 11.42 5.74 7.21
N TYR A 8 11.77 6.30 6.06
CA TYR A 8 13.16 6.48 5.67
C TYR A 8 13.81 7.57 6.55
N ARG A 9 14.92 7.23 7.20
CA ARG A 9 15.71 8.18 7.98
C ARG A 9 16.64 8.96 7.05
N GLY A 10 16.67 10.28 7.15
CA GLY A 10 17.49 11.14 6.29
C GLY A 10 16.74 11.74 5.10
N LEU A 11 15.53 12.26 5.35
CA LEU A 11 14.70 12.88 4.31
C LEU A 11 15.42 14.04 3.59
N LYS A 12 16.31 14.76 4.29
CA LYS A 12 17.04 15.89 3.70
C LYS A 12 18.05 15.41 2.65
N GLU A 13 18.80 14.38 2.98
CA GLU A 13 19.80 13.75 2.12
C GLU A 13 19.12 13.11 0.91
N LEU A 14 18.03 12.36 1.16
CA LEU A 14 17.22 11.71 0.13
C LEU A 14 16.62 12.74 -0.84
N ARG A 15 16.05 13.83 -0.31
CA ARG A 15 15.52 14.93 -1.13
C ARG A 15 16.62 15.61 -1.95
N SER A 16 17.77 15.87 -1.35
CA SER A 16 18.91 16.49 -2.05
C SER A 16 19.45 15.59 -3.16
N TYR A 17 19.45 14.26 -2.95
CA TYR A 17 19.79 13.29 -3.97
C TYR A 17 18.75 13.28 -5.10
N ALA A 18 17.46 13.25 -4.77
CA ALA A 18 16.39 13.31 -5.76
C ALA A 18 16.45 14.60 -6.59
N MET A 19 16.70 15.75 -5.98
CA MET A 19 16.82 17.02 -6.72
C MET A 19 17.98 17.02 -7.72
N ARG A 20 19.09 16.33 -7.42
CA ARG A 20 20.25 16.22 -8.31
C ARG A 20 20.04 15.25 -9.48
N ASN A 21 19.19 14.24 -9.30
CA ASN A 21 19.00 13.17 -10.29
C ASN A 21 17.61 13.16 -10.93
N ALA A 22 16.72 14.09 -10.57
CA ALA A 22 15.34 14.11 -11.04
C ALA A 22 15.26 14.14 -12.57
N GLU A 23 16.09 14.95 -13.22
CA GLU A 23 16.14 15.07 -14.67
C GLU A 23 16.59 13.78 -15.33
N SER A 24 17.72 13.20 -14.90
CA SER A 24 18.20 11.93 -15.45
C SER A 24 17.25 10.77 -15.22
N TRP A 25 16.45 10.78 -14.14
CA TRP A 25 15.39 9.79 -13.95
C TRP A 25 14.24 9.96 -14.94
N TYR A 26 13.85 11.19 -15.27
CA TYR A 26 12.84 11.42 -16.30
C TYR A 26 13.36 11.06 -17.69
N GLU A 27 14.61 11.40 -18.02
CA GLU A 27 15.28 10.97 -19.26
C GLU A 27 15.29 9.44 -19.36
N PHE A 28 15.76 8.74 -18.32
CA PHE A 28 15.77 7.27 -18.31
C PHE A 28 14.36 6.67 -18.48
N VAL A 29 13.38 7.18 -17.76
CA VAL A 29 12.01 6.65 -17.80
C VAL A 29 11.32 6.93 -19.14
N ASN A 30 11.58 8.09 -19.75
CA ASN A 30 10.88 8.51 -20.96
C ASN A 30 11.61 8.13 -22.23
N ASP A 31 12.93 8.26 -22.26
CA ASP A 31 13.75 8.05 -23.44
C ASP A 31 14.20 6.59 -23.52
N ASP A 32 14.82 6.05 -22.46
CA ASP A 32 15.35 4.67 -22.48
C ASP A 32 14.24 3.62 -22.33
N LEU A 33 13.26 3.88 -21.47
CA LEU A 33 12.15 2.94 -21.21
C LEU A 33 10.88 3.24 -22.02
N GLY A 34 10.76 4.42 -22.64
CA GLY A 34 9.59 4.76 -23.46
C GLY A 34 8.27 4.88 -22.68
N LEU A 35 8.30 5.08 -21.36
CA LEU A 35 7.11 5.01 -20.51
C LEU A 35 6.23 6.28 -20.55
N GLY A 36 6.74 7.38 -21.08
CA GLY A 36 5.99 8.63 -21.24
C GLY A 36 5.45 9.19 -19.92
N ALA A 37 6.20 9.03 -18.83
CA ALA A 37 5.87 9.52 -17.49
C ALA A 37 5.74 11.06 -17.50
N PRO A 38 4.53 11.60 -17.21
CA PRO A 38 4.32 13.04 -17.15
C PRO A 38 5.11 13.69 -16.02
N ILE A 39 5.48 14.97 -16.16
CA ILE A 39 6.12 15.72 -15.08
C ILE A 39 5.21 15.70 -13.83
N GLY A 40 5.78 15.32 -12.68
CA GLY A 40 5.06 15.15 -11.42
C GLY A 40 4.51 13.74 -11.17
N SER A 41 4.68 12.80 -12.09
CA SER A 41 4.24 11.40 -11.92
C SER A 41 5.25 10.53 -11.17
N LEU A 42 6.55 10.83 -11.28
CA LEU A 42 7.57 10.15 -10.48
C LEU A 42 7.42 10.53 -9.00
N CYS A 43 7.49 9.51 -8.14
CA CYS A 43 7.42 9.68 -6.70
C CYS A 43 8.64 9.09 -6.01
N LEU A 44 9.16 9.84 -5.04
CA LEU A 44 10.20 9.42 -4.13
C LEU A 44 9.55 8.83 -2.90
N VAL A 45 9.67 7.52 -2.71
CA VAL A 45 9.12 6.82 -1.54
C VAL A 45 9.92 7.19 -0.31
N THR A 46 9.24 7.74 0.70
CA THR A 46 9.84 8.16 1.98
C THR A 46 9.40 7.30 3.14
N GLY A 47 8.38 6.46 2.95
CA GLY A 47 7.90 5.55 3.97
C GLY A 47 6.80 4.66 3.45
N CYS A 48 6.44 3.67 4.25
CA CYS A 48 5.34 2.77 3.97
C CYS A 48 4.69 2.30 5.25
N ASP A 49 3.43 1.94 5.14
CA ASP A 49 2.67 1.32 6.22
C ASP A 49 2.33 -0.10 5.80
N LYS A 50 2.72 -1.06 6.64
CA LYS A 50 2.61 -2.49 6.40
C LYS A 50 1.68 -3.10 7.43
N SER A 51 1.09 -4.24 7.12
CA SER A 51 0.29 -5.00 8.10
C SER A 51 0.57 -6.49 7.98
N THR A 52 0.46 -7.20 9.10
CA THR A 52 0.46 -8.67 9.11
C THR A 52 -0.87 -9.25 8.64
N THR A 53 -1.96 -8.46 8.71
CA THR A 53 -3.31 -8.86 8.31
C THR A 53 -4.00 -7.76 7.51
N TRP A 54 -4.71 -8.12 6.43
CA TRP A 54 -5.42 -7.16 5.59
C TRP A 54 -6.59 -7.83 4.86
N ARG A 55 -7.61 -7.03 4.52
CA ARG A 55 -8.75 -7.47 3.72
C ARG A 55 -9.21 -6.33 2.81
N ILE A 56 -9.53 -6.67 1.56
CA ILE A 56 -10.19 -5.77 0.61
C ILE A 56 -11.61 -6.28 0.39
N ALA A 57 -12.59 -5.41 0.64
CA ALA A 57 -13.98 -5.63 0.26
C ALA A 57 -14.29 -4.77 -0.97
N SER A 58 -14.73 -5.41 -2.06
CA SER A 58 -15.19 -4.71 -3.25
C SER A 58 -16.68 -4.95 -3.44
N VAL A 59 -17.44 -3.87 -3.58
CA VAL A 59 -18.89 -3.89 -3.74
C VAL A 59 -19.25 -3.45 -5.15
N SER A 60 -20.16 -4.16 -5.80
CA SER A 60 -20.67 -3.75 -7.11
C SER A 60 -21.54 -2.49 -6.96
N ARG A 61 -21.46 -1.61 -7.96
CA ARG A 61 -22.20 -0.33 -7.97
C ARG A 61 -23.68 -0.64 -8.17
N GLY A 62 -24.47 -0.59 -7.10
CA GLY A 62 -25.92 -0.88 -7.13
C GLY A 62 -26.55 -1.30 -5.79
N SER A 63 -25.75 -1.68 -4.79
CA SER A 63 -26.28 -1.98 -3.45
C SER A 63 -26.49 -0.70 -2.64
N LEU A 64 -27.74 -0.45 -2.22
CA LEU A 64 -28.18 0.77 -1.52
C LEU A 64 -27.89 0.75 -0.01
N SER A 65 -27.29 -0.31 0.54
CA SER A 65 -26.88 -0.37 1.94
C SER A 65 -25.72 -1.35 2.11
N ASN A 66 -24.52 -0.83 2.38
CA ASN A 66 -23.33 -1.65 2.61
C ASN A 66 -22.80 -1.37 4.01
N THR A 67 -23.26 -2.13 5.00
CA THR A 67 -22.70 -2.11 6.36
C THR A 67 -21.57 -3.12 6.45
N ILE A 68 -20.35 -2.65 6.72
CA ILE A 68 -19.20 -3.53 7.00
C ILE A 68 -19.07 -3.64 8.52
N ALA A 69 -19.40 -4.81 9.08
CA ALA A 69 -19.23 -5.10 10.51
C ALA A 69 -18.04 -6.06 10.72
N SER A 70 -17.14 -5.73 11.64
CA SER A 70 -16.06 -6.60 12.08
C SER A 70 -16.35 -7.13 13.48
N VAL A 71 -16.41 -8.46 13.65
CA VAL A 71 -16.57 -9.10 14.97
C VAL A 71 -15.22 -9.69 15.37
N GLN A 72 -14.71 -9.29 16.54
CA GLN A 72 -13.50 -9.87 17.11
C GLN A 72 -13.90 -11.01 18.06
N ALA A 73 -13.71 -12.26 17.64
CA ALA A 73 -13.84 -13.43 18.49
C ALA A 73 -12.45 -13.81 19.07
N GLY A 74 -12.40 -14.10 20.37
CA GLY A 74 -11.15 -14.19 21.13
C GLY A 74 -10.21 -15.37 20.82
N VAL A 75 -8.94 -15.15 21.16
CA VAL A 75 -7.77 -16.05 21.35
C VAL A 75 -7.35 -16.95 20.18
N SER A 76 -8.18 -17.16 19.16
CA SER A 76 -7.77 -17.67 17.86
C SER A 76 -8.18 -16.64 16.82
N TYR A 77 -7.26 -16.23 15.94
CA TYR A 77 -7.53 -15.25 14.88
C TYR A 77 -8.40 -15.87 13.77
N SER A 78 -9.62 -16.30 14.11
CA SER A 78 -10.65 -16.66 13.14
C SER A 78 -11.38 -15.39 12.73
N PHE A 79 -11.09 -14.89 11.53
CA PHE A 79 -11.75 -13.72 10.96
C PHE A 79 -13.06 -14.12 10.27
N SER A 80 -14.15 -14.27 11.02
CA SER A 80 -15.50 -14.42 10.45
C SER A 80 -16.07 -13.06 10.03
N TRP A 81 -16.74 -13.04 8.88
CA TRP A 81 -17.42 -11.87 8.34
C TRP A 81 -18.65 -12.37 7.59
N GLU A 82 -19.76 -11.68 7.78
CA GLU A 82 -20.96 -11.85 6.98
C GLU A 82 -21.06 -10.66 6.05
N THR A 83 -21.31 -10.89 4.76
CA THR A 83 -21.72 -9.84 3.83
C THR A 83 -23.14 -10.08 3.38
N ASP A 84 -23.97 -9.07 3.54
CA ASP A 84 -25.31 -9.00 2.94
C ASP A 84 -25.29 -8.62 1.45
N CYS A 85 -24.13 -8.66 0.79
CA CYS A 85 -23.94 -8.21 -0.59
C CYS A 85 -22.96 -9.13 -1.34
N PRO A 86 -23.10 -9.28 -2.68
CA PRO A 86 -22.10 -9.95 -3.50
C PRO A 86 -20.83 -9.10 -3.56
N ALA A 87 -19.97 -9.28 -2.56
CA ALA A 87 -18.67 -8.64 -2.48
C ALA A 87 -17.57 -9.64 -2.83
N PHE A 88 -16.68 -9.29 -3.75
CA PHE A 88 -15.44 -10.05 -3.93
C PHE A 88 -14.49 -9.67 -2.81
N VAL A 89 -14.19 -10.63 -1.94
CA VAL A 89 -13.29 -10.44 -0.81
C VAL A 89 -11.96 -11.12 -1.07
N ARG A 90 -10.88 -10.34 -0.93
CA ARG A 90 -9.51 -10.86 -0.87
C ARG A 90 -8.97 -10.59 0.52
N ALA A 91 -8.47 -11.62 1.19
CA ALA A 91 -7.82 -11.52 2.48
C ALA A 91 -6.39 -12.06 2.40
N GLY A 92 -5.45 -11.39 3.08
CA GLY A 92 -4.11 -11.94 3.37
C GLY A 92 -4.16 -12.99 4.48
N PRO A 93 -3.10 -13.79 4.64
CA PRO A 93 -3.19 -15.25 4.58
C PRO A 93 -3.79 -15.93 5.81
N ASP A 94 -4.41 -17.09 5.56
CA ASP A 94 -4.80 -18.08 6.55
C ASP A 94 -3.61 -19.02 6.78
N LEU A 95 -2.77 -18.72 7.77
CA LEU A 95 -1.60 -19.54 8.09
C LEU A 95 -1.95 -20.45 9.27
N GLY A 96 -2.22 -21.71 8.99
CA GLY A 96 -2.49 -22.75 9.99
C GLY A 96 -1.28 -23.16 10.84
N GLY A 97 -0.33 -22.26 11.12
CA GLY A 97 0.88 -22.53 11.89
C GLY A 97 1.35 -21.34 12.72
N ASP A 98 2.04 -21.63 13.84
CA ASP A 98 2.51 -20.67 14.86
C ASP A 98 3.63 -19.69 14.40
N ASP A 99 3.96 -19.66 13.10
CA ASP A 99 5.01 -18.77 12.59
C ASP A 99 4.55 -17.30 12.57
N PRO A 100 5.42 -16.35 12.98
CA PRO A 100 5.10 -14.93 12.89
C PRO A 100 4.73 -14.53 11.46
N LEU A 101 3.53 -13.96 11.28
CA LEU A 101 3.06 -13.47 9.99
C LEU A 101 4.09 -12.47 9.41
N PRO A 102 4.61 -12.70 8.19
CA PRO A 102 5.54 -11.76 7.58
C PRO A 102 4.82 -10.43 7.31
N GLN A 103 5.44 -9.30 7.66
CA GLN A 103 4.99 -7.97 7.24
C GLN A 103 5.33 -7.72 5.75
N ASN A 104 4.91 -8.63 4.87
CA ASN A 104 5.16 -8.52 3.43
C ASN A 104 4.07 -7.73 2.69
N GLN A 105 3.05 -7.23 3.39
CA GLN A 105 1.91 -6.54 2.79
C GLN A 105 2.00 -5.04 3.05
N CYS A 106 2.36 -4.28 2.01
CA CYS A 106 2.35 -2.82 2.04
C CYS A 106 0.95 -2.31 1.73
N LEU A 107 0.32 -1.64 2.70
CA LEU A 107 -1.01 -1.06 2.55
C LEU A 107 -0.94 0.35 1.94
N PHE A 108 0.03 1.14 2.40
CA PHE A 108 0.21 2.51 1.96
C PHE A 108 1.66 2.82 1.67
N VAL A 109 1.90 3.58 0.61
CA VAL A 109 3.20 4.18 0.30
C VAL A 109 3.09 5.68 0.52
N ARG A 110 4.02 6.24 1.28
CA ARG A 110 4.14 7.67 1.54
C ARG A 110 5.37 8.20 0.80
N GLY A 111 5.25 9.38 0.21
CA GLY A 111 6.33 9.91 -0.63
C GLY A 111 6.13 11.34 -1.10
N LEU A 112 7.13 11.82 -1.82
CA LEU A 112 7.18 13.15 -2.42
C LEU A 112 7.09 13.04 -3.94
N LYS A 113 6.31 13.92 -4.58
CA LYS A 113 6.28 13.99 -6.05
C LYS A 113 7.48 14.77 -6.57
N ILE A 114 8.07 14.26 -7.64
CA ILE A 114 9.23 14.87 -8.29
C ILE A 114 8.75 15.71 -9.46
N LYS A 115 9.06 17.00 -9.41
CA LYS A 115 8.84 17.94 -10.51
C LYS A 115 10.18 18.55 -10.91
N VAL A 116 10.55 18.33 -12.16
CA VAL A 116 11.67 19.03 -12.80
C VAL A 116 11.22 20.43 -13.22
N ARG A 117 12.17 21.36 -13.27
CA ARG A 117 11.93 22.78 -13.58
C ARG A 117 11.90 23.02 -15.08
#